data_AF-W9KQ28-F1
#
_entry.id   AF-W9KQ28-F1
#
_cell.length_a   1.000
_cell.length_b   1.000
_cell.length_c   1.000
_cell.angle_alpha   90.00
_cell.angle_beta   90.00
_cell.angle_gamma   90.00
#
_symmetry.space_group_name_H-M   'P 1'
#
loop_
_entity.id
_entity.type
_entity.pdbx_description
1 polymer ?
#
loop_
_entity_poly.entity_id
_entity_poly.type
_entity_poly.pdbx_seq_one_letter_code
_entity_poly.pdbx_strand_id
1 'polypeptide(L)'
;MSAEHKNGVGAQDEEEDDYMNMSFDDPTPVKETSIQRTQRLKRESRARGIIKSKEQIAEEGAAAREKALSTSMLDDAKAKKSKGLAMMAKMGFTGGGLGKKTEDGAAPGRTEPIKVSVKDDRGGIGLDNEKKRKVREAAEERDMKAVKMDPDEYRERVRKEREDARLEKQFFAAQRTAERMDDEKTEVYGPGASLPDSKDEKEKSRLISSRPLKSIPIVYRGLVRHREEVERDRRMRYDLEQSLSRLPTYEDDQEDADDKRALGKGHTVYATAEDLDEEDKELDQFNELEIGERLKSVLEYLREKHQYCFWCKMAYPDAEMEGCPGLTEENHD
;
A
#
# COMPACT_ATOMS: atom_id res chain seq x y z
N MET A 1 29.60 -13.02 -83.08
CA MET A 1 28.80 -11.96 -83.71
C MET A 1 28.80 -10.77 -82.79
N SER A 2 29.49 -9.73 -83.23
CA SER A 2 29.66 -8.44 -82.55
C SER A 2 28.36 -7.64 -82.57
N ALA A 3 28.08 -6.96 -81.46
CA ALA A 3 27.39 -5.67 -81.33
C ALA A 3 26.97 -5.52 -79.85
N GLU A 4 26.98 -4.38 -79.17
CA GLU A 4 27.43 -3.00 -79.42
C GLU A 4 27.36 -2.32 -78.04
N HIS A 5 28.27 -1.37 -77.79
CA HIS A 5 28.21 -0.48 -76.64
C HIS A 5 26.97 0.42 -76.67
N LYS A 6 26.33 0.62 -75.51
CA LYS A 6 25.73 1.92 -75.15
C LYS A 6 26.10 2.29 -73.72
N ASN A 7 26.99 3.27 -73.62
CA ASN A 7 27.25 4.04 -72.42
C ASN A 7 26.01 4.89 -72.08
N GLY A 8 25.64 4.88 -70.81
CA GLY A 8 24.77 5.88 -70.20
C GLY A 8 25.44 6.33 -68.90
N VAL A 9 26.16 7.45 -68.97
CA VAL A 9 26.75 8.14 -67.82
C VAL A 9 25.63 8.93 -67.14
N GLY A 10 25.40 8.63 -65.85
CA GLY A 10 24.66 9.46 -64.90
C GLY A 10 25.61 9.78 -63.74
N ALA A 11 25.63 11.05 -63.37
CA ALA A 11 26.63 11.71 -62.55
C ALA A 11 26.81 11.16 -61.13
N GLN A 12 28.02 11.39 -60.61
CA GLN A 12 28.43 11.26 -59.21
C GLN A 12 27.54 12.10 -58.30
N ASP A 13 27.19 11.54 -57.14
CA ASP A 13 27.16 12.23 -55.85
C ASP A 13 27.50 11.17 -54.77
N GLU A 14 28.71 11.31 -54.22
CA GLU A 14 29.09 11.11 -52.80
C GLU A 14 28.75 9.72 -52.19
N GLU A 15 29.68 8.77 -52.09
CA GLU A 15 30.75 8.73 -51.06
C GLU A 15 30.29 9.17 -49.65
N GLU A 16 29.12 8.72 -49.22
CA GLU A 16 28.83 8.46 -47.80
C GLU A 16 28.47 6.97 -47.62
N ASP A 17 29.45 6.12 -47.92
CA ASP A 17 29.49 4.78 -47.34
C ASP A 17 29.37 4.94 -45.83
N ASP A 18 28.32 4.32 -45.28
CA ASP A 18 27.81 4.36 -43.90
C ASP A 18 28.90 4.08 -42.84
N TYR A 19 29.84 5.01 -42.69
CA TYR A 19 31.09 4.94 -41.92
C TYR A 19 30.87 4.91 -40.40
N MET A 20 29.61 4.90 -39.96
CA MET A 20 29.22 4.73 -38.56
C MET A 20 28.15 3.65 -38.35
N ASN A 21 27.77 2.92 -39.41
CA ASN A 21 26.84 1.79 -39.31
C ASN A 21 27.49 0.50 -39.84
N MET A 22 28.70 0.21 -39.36
CA MET A 22 29.18 -1.16 -39.29
C MET A 22 28.39 -1.86 -38.17
N SER A 23 27.13 -2.19 -38.43
CA SER A 23 26.41 -3.17 -37.61
C SER A 23 27.15 -4.49 -37.78
N PHE A 24 28.02 -4.81 -36.84
CA PHE A 24 28.50 -6.17 -36.68
C PHE A 24 27.24 -7.02 -36.49
N ASP A 25 26.92 -7.85 -37.48
CA ASP A 25 26.06 -9.00 -37.28
C ASP A 25 26.80 -9.89 -36.28
N ASP A 26 26.66 -9.58 -34.98
CA ASP A 26 26.97 -10.52 -33.92
C ASP A 26 26.21 -11.79 -34.32
N PRO A 27 26.89 -12.92 -34.56
CA PRO A 27 26.20 -14.13 -34.96
C PRO A 27 25.26 -14.46 -33.81
N THR A 28 23.97 -14.14 -33.97
CA THR A 28 22.96 -14.49 -32.98
C THR A 28 23.11 -15.98 -32.78
N PRO A 29 23.56 -16.45 -31.61
CA PRO A 29 23.82 -17.86 -31.45
C PRO A 29 22.48 -18.54 -31.66
N VAL A 30 22.38 -19.40 -32.68
CA VAL A 30 21.16 -20.13 -33.08
C VAL A 30 20.55 -20.89 -31.88
N LYS A 31 21.33 -21.07 -30.81
CA LYS A 31 20.94 -21.67 -29.55
C LYS A 31 21.31 -20.71 -28.42
N GLU A 32 20.30 -20.27 -27.68
CA GLU A 32 20.49 -19.49 -26.45
C GLU A 32 21.47 -20.21 -25.52
N THR A 33 22.38 -19.44 -24.92
CA THR A 33 23.23 -19.97 -23.86
C THR A 33 22.36 -20.45 -22.69
N SER A 34 22.82 -21.43 -21.92
CA SER A 34 22.07 -21.97 -20.76
C SER A 34 21.66 -20.87 -19.76
N ILE A 35 22.51 -19.85 -19.59
CA ILE A 35 22.25 -18.69 -18.73
C ILE A 35 21.12 -17.82 -19.31
N GLN A 36 21.12 -17.53 -20.61
CA GLN A 36 20.02 -16.77 -21.24
C GLN A 36 18.69 -17.53 -21.19
N ARG A 37 18.72 -18.85 -21.42
CA ARG A 37 17.53 -19.72 -21.35
C ARG A 37 16.92 -19.74 -19.94
N THR A 38 17.75 -19.81 -18.90
CA THR A 38 17.27 -19.77 -17.51
C THR A 38 16.72 -18.40 -17.12
N GLN A 39 17.33 -17.30 -17.58
CA GLN A 39 16.80 -15.96 -17.37
C GLN A 39 15.45 -15.75 -18.07
N ARG A 40 15.28 -16.26 -19.29
CA ARG A 40 14.01 -16.21 -20.03
C ARG A 40 12.91 -16.98 -19.30
N LEU A 41 13.19 -18.21 -18.90
CA LEU A 41 12.24 -19.04 -18.12
C LEU A 41 11.89 -18.39 -16.78
N LYS A 42 12.84 -17.73 -16.11
CA LYS A 42 12.60 -17.00 -14.85
C LYS A 42 11.76 -15.74 -15.06
N ARG A 43 11.90 -15.06 -16.20
CA ARG A 43 11.06 -13.90 -16.57
C ARG A 43 9.66 -14.34 -16.97
N GLU A 44 9.53 -15.42 -17.74
CA GLU A 44 8.24 -16.03 -18.11
C GLU A 44 7.50 -16.57 -16.88
N SER A 45 8.20 -17.20 -15.94
CA SER A 45 7.58 -17.69 -14.69
C SER A 45 7.14 -16.55 -13.79
N ARG A 46 7.93 -15.47 -13.68
CA ARG A 46 7.52 -14.23 -12.99
C ARG A 46 6.30 -13.60 -13.67
N ALA A 47 6.27 -13.52 -15.00
CA ALA A 47 5.13 -12.98 -15.73
C ALA A 47 3.86 -13.83 -15.57
N ARG A 48 3.98 -15.17 -15.52
CA ARG A 48 2.86 -16.09 -15.27
C ARG A 48 2.39 -16.08 -13.80
N GLY A 49 3.31 -15.81 -12.88
CA GLY A 49 3.04 -15.74 -11.44
C GLY A 49 2.44 -14.42 -10.97
N ILE A 50 2.43 -13.39 -11.82
CA ILE A 50 1.75 -12.12 -11.50
C ILE A 50 0.24 -12.33 -11.65
N ILE A 51 -0.44 -12.37 -10.51
CA ILE A 51 -1.89 -12.26 -10.44
C ILE A 51 -2.22 -10.79 -10.70
N LYS A 52 -2.95 -10.51 -11.78
CA LYS A 52 -3.38 -9.15 -12.12
C LYS A 52 -4.25 -8.60 -10.99
N SER A 53 -4.06 -7.33 -10.64
CA SER A 53 -4.90 -6.69 -9.62
C SER A 53 -6.36 -6.61 -10.10
N LYS A 54 -7.31 -6.47 -9.17
CA LYS A 54 -8.74 -6.34 -9.49
C LYS A 54 -9.00 -5.16 -10.45
N GLU A 55 -8.23 -4.09 -10.30
CA GLU A 55 -8.30 -2.89 -11.16
C GLU A 55 -7.80 -3.18 -12.58
N GLN A 56 -6.65 -3.86 -12.71
CA GLN A 56 -6.11 -4.26 -14.01
C GLN A 56 -7.06 -5.20 -14.79
N ILE A 57 -7.75 -6.11 -14.10
CA ILE A 57 -8.75 -6.99 -14.73
C ILE A 57 -9.96 -6.18 -15.22
N ALA A 58 -10.38 -5.16 -14.45
CA ALA A 58 -11.49 -4.30 -14.83
C ALA A 58 -11.13 -3.42 -16.05
N GLU A 59 -9.92 -2.86 -16.08
CA GLU A 59 -9.41 -2.07 -17.21
C GLU A 59 -9.25 -2.90 -18.48
N GLU A 60 -8.70 -4.11 -18.39
CA GLU A 60 -8.61 -5.02 -19.52
C GLU A 60 -10.00 -5.44 -20.02
N GLY A 61 -10.95 -5.65 -19.11
CA GLY A 61 -12.35 -5.93 -19.44
C GLY A 61 -13.03 -4.74 -20.13
N ALA A 62 -12.78 -3.52 -19.69
CA ALA A 62 -13.28 -2.29 -20.32
C ALA A 62 -12.66 -2.11 -21.72
N ALA A 63 -11.34 -2.25 -21.86
CA ALA A 63 -10.65 -2.17 -23.13
C ALA A 63 -11.10 -3.26 -24.12
N ALA A 64 -11.40 -4.47 -23.65
CA ALA A 64 -11.97 -5.53 -24.49
C ALA A 64 -13.39 -5.18 -24.95
N ARG A 65 -14.22 -4.57 -24.10
CA ARG A 65 -15.56 -4.09 -24.48
C ARG A 65 -15.48 -2.95 -25.48
N GLU A 66 -14.58 -1.99 -25.29
CA GLU A 66 -14.38 -0.88 -26.21
C GLU A 66 -13.83 -1.34 -27.56
N LYS A 67 -12.87 -2.27 -27.55
CA LYS A 67 -12.39 -2.95 -28.77
C LYS A 67 -13.53 -3.66 -29.48
N ALA A 68 -14.36 -4.42 -28.76
CA ALA A 68 -15.52 -5.09 -29.36
C ALA A 68 -16.60 -4.13 -29.88
N LEU A 69 -16.78 -2.97 -29.25
CA LEU A 69 -17.72 -1.94 -29.70
C LEU A 69 -17.19 -1.15 -30.91
N SER A 70 -15.87 -0.98 -31.00
CA SER A 70 -15.19 -0.27 -32.10
C SER A 70 -14.93 -1.17 -33.31
N THR A 71 -14.71 -2.47 -33.10
CA THR A 71 -14.67 -3.44 -34.20
C THR A 71 -16.08 -3.63 -34.72
N SER A 72 -16.35 -3.13 -35.92
CA SER A 72 -17.64 -3.33 -36.55
C SER A 72 -17.89 -4.84 -36.71
N MET A 73 -19.01 -5.33 -36.18
CA MET A 73 -19.42 -6.74 -36.30
C MET A 73 -19.68 -7.18 -37.74
N LEU A 74 -19.47 -6.32 -38.74
CA LEU A 74 -19.62 -6.60 -40.18
C LEU A 74 -18.29 -6.96 -40.84
N ASP A 75 -17.16 -6.48 -40.30
CA ASP A 75 -15.82 -6.68 -40.87
C ASP A 75 -15.17 -7.99 -40.40
N ASP A 76 -15.66 -8.56 -39.29
CA ASP A 76 -15.17 -9.81 -38.74
C ASP A 76 -15.47 -11.02 -39.64
N ALA A 77 -14.51 -11.93 -39.77
CA ALA A 77 -14.70 -13.18 -40.53
C ALA A 77 -15.85 -14.07 -39.99
N LYS A 78 -16.26 -13.87 -38.73
CA LYS A 78 -17.46 -14.50 -38.14
C LYS A 78 -18.76 -13.87 -38.63
N ALA A 79 -18.77 -12.59 -38.99
CA ALA A 79 -19.93 -11.86 -39.52
C ALA A 79 -20.43 -12.43 -40.85
N LYS A 80 -19.49 -12.77 -41.75
CA LYS A 80 -19.75 -13.41 -43.04
C LYS A 80 -20.36 -14.82 -42.89
N LYS A 81 -20.23 -15.45 -41.72
CA LYS A 81 -20.88 -16.72 -41.36
C LYS A 81 -22.21 -16.53 -40.62
N SER A 82 -22.59 -15.31 -40.26
CA SER A 82 -23.88 -15.06 -39.60
C SER A 82 -25.03 -15.29 -40.59
N LYS A 83 -26.00 -16.13 -40.19
CA LYS A 83 -27.18 -16.42 -41.02
C LYS A 83 -27.98 -15.15 -41.34
N GLY A 84 -27.99 -14.18 -40.42
CA GLY A 84 -28.66 -12.89 -40.58
C GLY A 84 -28.08 -12.03 -41.71
N LEU A 85 -26.75 -11.88 -41.78
CA LEU A 85 -26.12 -11.15 -42.89
C LEU A 85 -26.34 -11.86 -44.22
N ALA A 86 -26.28 -13.20 -44.24
CA ALA A 86 -26.56 -13.99 -45.44
C ALA A 86 -28.02 -13.87 -45.92
N MET A 87 -28.99 -13.75 -45.01
CA MET A 87 -30.39 -13.48 -45.37
C MET A 87 -30.58 -12.04 -45.88
N MET A 88 -29.96 -11.04 -45.23
CA MET A 88 -30.05 -9.64 -45.67
C MET A 88 -29.39 -9.41 -47.03
N ALA A 89 -28.23 -10.02 -47.29
CA ALA A 89 -27.58 -9.97 -48.59
C ALA A 89 -28.46 -10.59 -49.70
N LYS A 90 -29.17 -11.69 -49.40
CA LYS A 90 -30.16 -12.30 -50.32
C LYS A 90 -31.38 -11.41 -50.54
N MET A 91 -31.72 -10.54 -49.60
CA MET A 91 -32.77 -9.53 -49.72
C MET A 91 -32.28 -8.23 -50.38
N GLY A 92 -31.05 -8.18 -50.89
CA GLY A 92 -30.50 -7.03 -51.63
C GLY A 92 -29.79 -5.99 -50.77
N PHE A 93 -29.40 -6.31 -49.53
CA PHE A 93 -28.61 -5.42 -48.69
C PHE A 93 -27.15 -5.37 -49.16
N THR A 94 -26.72 -4.22 -49.67
CA THR A 94 -25.36 -3.97 -50.16
C THR A 94 -24.51 -3.12 -49.21
N GLY A 95 -24.94 -2.97 -47.95
CA GLY A 95 -24.34 -2.04 -46.97
C GLY A 95 -25.03 -0.68 -46.93
N GLY A 96 -24.90 0.02 -45.78
CA GLY A 96 -25.51 1.34 -45.54
C GLY A 96 -26.85 1.28 -44.81
N GLY A 97 -27.58 2.40 -44.81
CA GLY A 97 -28.91 2.52 -44.21
C GLY A 97 -29.97 1.73 -44.97
N LEU A 98 -30.93 1.12 -44.25
CA LEU A 98 -32.07 0.44 -44.86
C LEU A 98 -33.17 1.45 -45.26
N GLY A 99 -33.81 1.27 -46.42
CA GLY A 99 -34.94 2.08 -46.87
C GLY A 99 -34.94 2.39 -48.37
N LYS A 100 -36.04 2.92 -48.90
CA LYS A 100 -36.11 3.41 -50.29
C LYS A 100 -35.14 4.59 -50.43
N LYS A 101 -34.24 4.53 -51.41
CA LYS A 101 -33.32 5.63 -51.72
C LYS A 101 -34.13 6.88 -52.08
N THR A 102 -33.80 8.01 -51.48
CA THR A 102 -34.30 9.32 -51.91
C THR A 102 -33.63 9.72 -53.23
N GLU A 103 -34.12 10.78 -53.88
CA GLU A 103 -33.63 11.25 -55.19
C GLU A 103 -32.11 11.59 -55.17
N ASP A 104 -31.53 11.78 -53.98
CA ASP A 104 -30.09 12.03 -53.75
C ASP A 104 -29.24 10.76 -53.58
N GLY A 105 -29.78 9.56 -53.82
CA GLY A 105 -29.03 8.30 -53.80
C GLY A 105 -28.64 7.77 -52.40
N ALA A 106 -28.89 8.52 -51.33
CA ALA A 106 -28.71 8.10 -49.95
C ALA A 106 -29.98 7.40 -49.41
N ALA A 107 -29.81 6.33 -48.63
CA ALA A 107 -30.92 5.70 -47.92
C ALA A 107 -31.14 6.41 -46.57
N PRO A 108 -32.41 6.67 -46.15
CA PRO A 108 -32.71 7.44 -44.94
C PRO A 108 -32.52 6.66 -43.62
N GLY A 109 -32.21 5.36 -43.69
CA GLY A 109 -32.03 4.51 -42.51
C GLY A 109 -30.74 4.81 -41.75
N ARG A 110 -30.80 4.82 -40.42
CA ARG A 110 -29.59 4.90 -39.58
C ARG A 110 -28.74 3.64 -39.77
N THR A 111 -27.44 3.83 -39.95
CA THR A 111 -26.44 2.76 -40.03
C THR A 111 -26.10 2.15 -38.68
N GLU A 112 -26.25 2.92 -37.60
CA GLU A 112 -26.02 2.48 -36.23
C GLU A 112 -27.35 2.27 -35.48
N PRO A 113 -27.50 1.15 -34.73
CA PRO A 113 -28.60 0.97 -33.80
C PRO A 113 -28.69 2.11 -32.79
N ILE A 114 -29.91 2.44 -32.35
CA ILE A 114 -30.13 3.47 -31.33
C ILE A 114 -29.51 3.00 -30.02
N LYS A 115 -28.55 3.77 -29.48
CA LYS A 115 -27.94 3.51 -28.18
C LYS A 115 -28.97 3.79 -27.08
N VAL A 116 -29.34 2.76 -26.33
CA VAL A 116 -30.21 2.87 -25.16
C VAL A 116 -29.32 3.07 -23.93
N SER A 117 -29.37 4.24 -23.30
CA SER A 117 -28.74 4.45 -22.00
C SER A 117 -29.65 3.89 -20.91
N VAL A 118 -29.38 2.64 -20.52
CA VAL A 118 -30.06 2.02 -19.38
C VAL A 118 -29.58 2.74 -18.11
N LYS A 119 -30.52 3.32 -17.37
CA LYS A 119 -30.25 3.88 -16.04
C LYS A 119 -30.33 2.75 -15.04
N ASP A 120 -29.22 2.44 -14.39
CA ASP A 120 -29.17 1.43 -13.33
C ASP A 120 -29.64 1.99 -11.97
N ASP A 121 -29.84 3.31 -11.91
CA ASP A 121 -30.27 4.01 -10.71
C ASP A 121 -31.78 4.28 -10.71
N ARG A 122 -32.41 4.20 -9.52
CA ARG A 122 -33.78 4.69 -9.28
C ARG A 122 -33.86 6.21 -9.14
N GLY A 123 -32.83 6.93 -9.60
CA GLY A 123 -32.73 8.38 -9.51
C GLY A 123 -33.58 9.08 -10.57
N GLY A 124 -34.11 10.25 -10.22
CA GLY A 124 -34.88 11.09 -11.15
C GLY A 124 -34.08 11.43 -12.41
N ILE A 125 -34.78 11.49 -13.56
CA ILE A 125 -34.17 11.88 -14.84
C ILE A 125 -33.76 13.36 -14.76
N GLY A 126 -32.47 13.63 -14.56
CA GLY A 126 -31.90 14.99 -14.51
C GLY A 126 -30.83 15.19 -13.41
N LEU A 127 -30.89 14.40 -12.34
CA LEU A 127 -29.95 14.48 -11.21
C LEU A 127 -28.51 14.09 -11.59
N ASP A 128 -28.36 13.18 -12.54
CA ASP A 128 -27.06 12.67 -12.99
C ASP A 128 -26.22 13.75 -13.69
N ASN A 129 -26.85 14.62 -14.46
CA ASN A 129 -26.18 15.73 -15.14
C ASN A 129 -25.75 16.82 -14.15
N GLU A 130 -26.57 17.12 -13.13
CA GLU A 130 -26.21 18.09 -12.09
C GLU A 130 -25.10 17.57 -11.18
N LYS A 131 -25.16 16.29 -10.79
CA LYS A 131 -24.07 15.63 -10.04
C LYS A 131 -22.78 15.63 -10.84
N LYS A 132 -22.83 15.32 -12.14
CA LYS A 132 -21.65 15.34 -13.01
C LYS A 132 -21.05 16.73 -13.15
N ARG A 133 -21.88 17.79 -13.20
CA ARG A 133 -21.40 19.18 -13.20
C ARG A 133 -20.73 19.56 -11.88
N LYS A 134 -21.36 19.23 -10.73
CA LYS A 134 -20.80 19.50 -9.39
C LYS A 134 -19.48 18.77 -9.12
N VAL A 135 -19.35 17.53 -9.58
CA VAL A 135 -18.11 16.75 -9.43
C VAL A 135 -16.99 17.36 -10.26
N ARG A 136 -17.28 17.86 -11.47
CA ARG A 136 -16.30 18.54 -12.32
C ARG A 136 -15.86 19.87 -11.73
N GLU A 137 -16.79 20.67 -11.22
CA GLU A 137 -16.51 21.93 -10.54
C GLU A 137 -15.65 21.71 -9.28
N ALA A 138 -15.96 20.68 -8.48
CA ALA A 138 -15.14 20.30 -7.33
C ALA A 138 -13.74 19.78 -7.70
N ALA A 139 -13.58 19.14 -8.88
CA ALA A 139 -12.28 18.73 -9.39
C ALA A 139 -11.47 19.94 -9.87
N GLU A 140 -12.08 20.86 -10.62
CA GLU A 140 -11.45 22.10 -11.07
C GLU A 140 -11.06 23.00 -9.88
N GLU A 141 -11.87 23.06 -8.81
CA GLU A 141 -11.50 23.75 -7.58
C GLU A 141 -10.32 23.10 -6.84
N ARG A 142 -10.21 21.76 -6.85
CA ARG A 142 -9.08 21.04 -6.27
C ARG A 142 -7.81 21.23 -7.09
N ASP A 143 -7.93 21.26 -8.41
CA ASP A 143 -6.80 21.50 -9.32
C ASP A 143 -6.31 22.95 -9.26
N MET A 144 -7.20 23.92 -9.03
CA MET A 144 -6.82 25.33 -8.80
C MET A 144 -6.26 25.58 -7.38
N LYS A 145 -6.69 24.82 -6.38
CA LYS A 145 -6.15 24.87 -5.00
C LYS A 145 -4.93 23.95 -4.80
N ALA A 146 -4.62 23.08 -5.75
CA ALA A 146 -3.33 22.41 -5.83
C ALA A 146 -2.29 23.47 -6.20
N VAL A 147 -1.89 24.25 -5.20
CA VAL A 147 -0.72 25.11 -5.23
C VAL A 147 0.39 24.30 -5.87
N LYS A 148 0.92 24.78 -7.00
CA LYS A 148 2.09 24.20 -7.65
C LYS A 148 3.23 24.28 -6.65
N MET A 149 3.40 23.22 -5.85
CA MET A 149 4.47 23.18 -4.86
C MET A 149 5.79 23.33 -5.61
N ASP A 150 6.55 24.35 -5.22
CA ASP A 150 7.81 24.68 -5.86
C ASP A 150 8.76 23.47 -5.70
N PRO A 151 9.53 23.07 -6.73
CA PRO A 151 10.59 22.07 -6.58
C PRO A 151 11.46 22.21 -5.33
N ASP A 152 11.69 23.42 -4.82
CA ASP A 152 12.46 23.65 -3.60
C ASP A 152 11.67 23.31 -2.32
N GLU A 153 10.36 23.60 -2.26
CA GLU A 153 9.49 23.16 -1.15
C GLU A 153 9.44 21.63 -1.03
N TYR A 154 9.42 20.94 -2.18
CA TYR A 154 9.49 19.48 -2.21
C TYR A 154 10.80 18.96 -1.59
N ARG A 155 11.93 19.59 -1.92
CA ARG A 155 13.25 19.21 -1.38
C ARG A 155 13.32 19.43 0.13
N GLU A 156 12.82 20.57 0.61
CA GLU A 156 12.78 20.88 2.02
C GLU A 156 11.88 19.93 2.79
N ARG A 157 10.70 19.59 2.25
CA ARG A 157 9.80 18.61 2.86
C ARG A 157 10.46 17.23 2.98
N VAL A 158 11.12 16.76 1.92
CA VAL A 158 11.83 15.47 1.94
C VAL A 158 13.00 15.48 2.92
N ARG A 159 13.71 16.62 3.05
CA ARG A 159 14.76 16.78 4.06
C ARG A 159 14.17 16.67 5.47
N LYS A 160 13.13 17.44 5.78
CA LYS A 160 12.45 17.43 7.08
C LYS A 160 11.91 16.04 7.43
N GLU A 161 11.20 15.39 6.52
CA GLU A 161 10.67 14.03 6.72
C GLU A 161 11.79 13.02 7.03
N ARG A 162 12.96 13.16 6.39
CA ARG A 162 14.11 12.30 6.68
C ARG A 162 14.74 12.61 8.04
N GLU A 163 14.81 13.87 8.42
CA GLU A 163 15.30 14.32 9.74
C GLU A 163 14.35 13.83 10.83
N ASP A 164 13.05 14.03 10.68
CA ASP A 164 12.00 13.54 11.57
C ASP A 164 12.06 12.02 11.71
N ALA A 165 12.13 11.27 10.60
CA ALA A 165 12.24 9.82 10.64
C ALA A 165 13.54 9.31 11.29
N ARG A 166 14.63 10.10 11.27
CA ARG A 166 15.87 9.80 12.01
C ARG A 166 15.66 10.02 13.50
N LEU A 167 15.08 11.17 13.87
CA LEU A 167 14.78 11.52 15.25
C LEU A 167 13.79 10.53 15.87
N GLU A 168 12.76 10.08 15.15
CA GLU A 168 11.82 9.06 15.60
C GLU A 168 12.52 7.76 15.96
N LYS A 169 13.46 7.29 15.12
CA LYS A 169 14.23 6.07 15.40
C LYS A 169 15.08 6.22 16.65
N GLN A 170 15.73 7.38 16.82
CA GLN A 170 16.50 7.68 18.02
C GLN A 170 15.60 7.77 19.26
N PHE A 171 14.42 8.39 19.13
CA PHE A 171 13.41 8.49 20.18
C PHE A 171 12.92 7.12 20.63
N PHE A 172 12.48 6.26 19.70
CA PHE A 172 12.08 4.90 20.04
C PHE A 172 13.20 4.07 20.66
N ALA A 173 14.45 4.26 20.20
CA ALA A 173 15.61 3.61 20.83
C ALA A 173 15.83 4.11 22.26
N ALA A 174 15.75 5.42 22.49
CA ALA A 174 15.89 6.04 23.81
C ALA A 174 14.77 5.60 24.77
N GLN A 175 13.51 5.55 24.30
CA GLN A 175 12.38 5.04 25.07
C GLN A 175 12.60 3.59 25.53
N ARG A 176 13.03 2.71 24.62
CA ARG A 176 13.33 1.31 24.97
C ARG A 176 14.47 1.20 25.99
N THR A 177 15.47 2.07 25.90
CA THR A 177 16.53 2.09 26.92
C THR A 177 16.01 2.57 28.26
N ALA A 178 15.15 3.60 28.30
CA ALA A 178 14.56 4.10 29.54
C ALA A 178 13.70 3.05 30.23
N GLU A 179 12.84 2.37 29.48
CA GLU A 179 12.04 1.24 29.97
C GLU A 179 12.93 0.13 30.54
N ARG A 180 13.94 -0.33 29.78
CA ARG A 180 14.84 -1.39 30.24
C ARG A 180 15.57 -1.03 31.54
N MET A 181 16.08 0.20 31.64
CA MET A 181 16.80 0.66 32.84
C MET A 181 15.87 0.81 34.03
N ASP A 182 14.62 1.24 33.82
CA ASP A 182 13.60 1.28 34.88
C ASP A 182 13.19 -0.13 35.33
N ASP A 183 13.03 -1.07 34.40
CA ASP A 183 12.75 -2.48 34.74
C ASP A 183 13.87 -3.06 35.60
N GLU A 184 15.13 -2.93 35.16
CA GLU A 184 16.32 -3.35 35.92
C GLU A 184 16.36 -2.71 37.31
N LYS A 185 16.07 -1.41 37.42
CA LYS A 185 16.02 -0.71 38.72
C LYS A 185 14.89 -1.21 39.61
N THR A 186 13.71 -1.52 39.05
CA THR A 186 12.59 -2.06 39.84
C THR A 186 12.83 -3.50 40.29
N GLU A 187 13.53 -4.32 39.49
CA GLU A 187 13.95 -5.67 39.89
C GLU A 187 14.95 -5.64 41.06
N VAL A 188 15.83 -4.63 41.11
CA VAL A 188 16.84 -4.48 42.17
C VAL A 188 16.24 -3.99 43.50
N TYR A 189 15.19 -3.15 43.47
CA TYR A 189 14.62 -2.50 44.67
C TYR A 189 13.23 -3.00 45.08
N GLY A 190 12.65 -3.98 44.39
CA GLY A 190 11.31 -4.50 44.67
C GLY A 190 11.22 -5.39 45.93
N PRO A 191 10.25 -5.16 46.85
CA PRO A 191 10.05 -6.02 48.03
C PRO A 191 9.33 -7.31 47.59
N GLY A 192 10.08 -8.29 47.09
CA GLY A 192 9.52 -9.58 46.71
C GLY A 192 10.19 -10.30 45.54
N ALA A 193 11.50 -10.12 45.33
CA ALA A 193 12.24 -10.85 44.29
C ALA A 193 12.41 -12.34 44.67
N SER A 194 11.34 -13.13 44.55
CA SER A 194 11.48 -14.56 44.29
C SER A 194 12.05 -14.73 42.88
N LEU A 195 13.29 -15.20 42.77
CA LEU A 195 13.90 -15.52 41.48
C LEU A 195 13.01 -16.52 40.71
N PRO A 196 12.54 -16.21 39.49
CA PRO A 196 11.88 -17.21 38.65
C PRO A 196 12.93 -18.20 38.13
N ASP A 197 12.79 -19.46 38.53
CA ASP A 197 13.72 -20.57 38.27
C ASP A 197 13.64 -21.12 36.82
N SER A 198 12.97 -20.40 35.90
CA SER A 198 12.86 -20.84 34.51
C SER A 198 12.71 -19.68 33.52
N LYS A 199 13.28 -19.85 32.32
CA LYS A 199 13.21 -18.86 31.22
C LYS A 199 11.78 -18.64 30.71
N ASP A 200 10.91 -19.65 30.82
CA ASP A 200 9.54 -19.61 30.32
C ASP A 200 8.58 -18.77 31.19
N GLU A 201 8.85 -18.66 32.50
CA GLU A 201 8.10 -17.79 33.42
C GLU A 201 8.46 -16.30 33.23
N LYS A 202 9.73 -16.01 32.86
CA LYS A 202 10.15 -14.64 32.52
C LYS A 202 9.46 -14.09 31.28
N GLU A 203 9.17 -14.93 30.29
CA GLU A 203 8.45 -14.48 29.09
C GLU A 203 6.96 -14.24 29.40
N LYS A 204 6.35 -15.03 30.29
CA LYS A 204 4.94 -14.87 30.70
C LYS A 204 4.70 -13.69 31.64
N SER A 205 5.60 -13.40 32.58
CA SER A 205 5.47 -12.23 33.46
C SER A 205 5.70 -10.90 32.74
N ARG A 206 6.45 -10.91 31.63
CA ARG A 206 6.64 -9.74 30.75
C ARG A 206 5.42 -9.41 29.90
N LEU A 207 4.48 -10.33 29.73
CA LEU A 207 3.37 -10.20 28.77
C LEU A 207 2.16 -9.44 29.32
N ILE A 208 2.06 -9.20 30.63
CA ILE A 208 1.01 -8.34 31.19
C ILE A 208 1.59 -7.65 32.42
N SER A 209 2.12 -6.44 32.24
CA SER A 209 2.42 -5.57 33.37
C SER A 209 1.10 -5.27 34.07
N SER A 210 0.86 -5.86 35.24
CA SER A 210 -0.33 -5.59 36.06
C SER A 210 -0.29 -4.20 36.72
N ARG A 211 0.67 -3.34 36.34
CA ARG A 211 0.81 -1.99 36.87
C ARG A 211 -0.10 -1.05 36.07
N PRO A 212 -0.86 -0.16 36.74
CA PRO A 212 -1.72 0.77 36.03
C PRO A 212 -0.89 1.70 35.15
N LEU A 213 -1.38 2.03 33.95
CA LEU A 213 -0.65 2.81 32.93
C LEU A 213 -0.17 4.17 33.45
N LYS A 214 -0.93 4.79 34.35
CA LYS A 214 -0.58 6.09 34.96
C LYS A 214 0.61 6.03 35.92
N SER A 215 0.97 4.85 36.42
CA SER A 215 2.17 4.67 37.25
C SER A 215 3.46 4.71 36.43
N ILE A 216 3.34 4.56 35.10
CA ILE A 216 4.45 4.53 34.17
C ILE A 216 4.82 5.96 33.76
N PRO A 217 6.12 6.32 33.75
CA PRO A 217 6.60 7.59 33.25
C PRO A 217 6.09 7.92 31.85
N ILE A 218 5.61 9.15 31.65
CA ILE A 218 5.06 9.69 30.39
C ILE A 218 5.98 9.40 29.19
N VAL A 219 7.30 9.48 29.44
CA VAL A 219 8.40 9.30 28.49
C VAL A 219 8.29 8.00 27.66
N TYR A 220 7.87 6.89 28.26
CA TYR A 220 7.68 5.61 27.57
C TYR A 220 6.31 4.96 27.81
N ARG A 221 5.41 5.61 28.57
CA ARG A 221 4.02 5.18 28.78
C ARG A 221 3.29 4.89 27.47
N GLY A 222 3.47 5.73 26.44
CA GLY A 222 2.86 5.52 25.12
C GLY A 222 3.35 4.24 24.43
N LEU A 223 4.60 3.86 24.64
CA LEU A 223 5.17 2.62 24.09
C LEU A 223 4.56 1.38 24.77
N VAL A 224 4.34 1.44 26.09
CA VAL A 224 3.69 0.37 26.85
C VAL A 224 2.22 0.26 26.46
N ARG A 225 1.50 1.39 26.44
CA ARG A 225 0.10 1.46 25.99
C ARG A 225 -0.08 0.86 24.60
N HIS A 226 0.74 1.25 23.62
CA HIS A 226 0.65 0.69 22.26
C HIS A 226 0.89 -0.83 22.23
N ARG A 227 1.80 -1.37 23.05
CA ARG A 227 2.00 -2.82 23.12
C ARG A 227 0.77 -3.52 23.72
N GLU A 228 0.22 -2.98 24.80
CA GLU A 228 -0.98 -3.52 25.44
C GLU A 228 -2.21 -3.44 24.52
N GLU A 229 -2.37 -2.35 23.78
CA GLU A 229 -3.41 -2.20 22.75
C GLU A 229 -3.26 -3.25 21.64
N VAL A 230 -2.05 -3.44 21.10
CA VAL A 230 -1.79 -4.45 20.06
C VAL A 230 -2.05 -5.86 20.59
N GLU A 231 -1.71 -6.14 21.85
CA GLU A 231 -2.01 -7.42 22.48
C GLU A 231 -3.51 -7.62 22.71
N ARG A 232 -4.23 -6.60 23.19
CA ARG A 232 -5.69 -6.61 23.33
C ARG A 232 -6.34 -6.87 21.97
N ASP A 233 -5.94 -6.14 20.93
CA ASP A 233 -6.40 -6.32 19.56
C ASP A 233 -6.15 -7.74 19.04
N ARG A 234 -4.96 -8.28 19.29
CA ARG A 234 -4.62 -9.65 18.89
C ARG A 234 -5.49 -10.67 19.61
N ARG A 235 -5.74 -10.47 20.90
CA ARG A 235 -6.63 -11.34 21.71
C ARG A 235 -8.08 -11.21 21.23
N MET A 236 -8.57 -10.00 20.96
CA MET A 236 -9.91 -9.74 20.40
C MET A 236 -10.07 -10.40 19.03
N ARG A 237 -9.08 -10.28 18.13
CA ARG A 237 -9.11 -10.95 16.81
C ARG A 237 -9.12 -12.46 16.95
N TYR A 238 -8.31 -13.01 17.86
CA TYR A 238 -8.29 -14.44 18.13
C TYR A 238 -9.66 -14.92 18.66
N ASP A 239 -10.27 -14.21 19.61
CA ASP A 239 -11.60 -14.52 20.16
C ASP A 239 -12.70 -14.42 19.08
N LEU A 240 -12.63 -13.40 18.22
CA LEU A 240 -13.50 -13.25 17.06
C LEU A 240 -13.33 -14.41 16.07
N GLU A 241 -12.10 -14.80 15.73
CA GLU A 241 -11.82 -15.91 14.83
C GLU A 241 -12.32 -17.24 15.41
N GLN A 242 -12.15 -17.45 16.72
CA GLN A 242 -12.66 -18.63 17.41
C GLN A 242 -14.19 -18.65 17.44
N SER A 243 -14.84 -17.51 17.67
CA SER A 243 -16.30 -17.41 17.62
C SER A 243 -16.87 -17.57 16.20
N LEU A 244 -16.19 -17.06 15.16
CA LEU A 244 -16.59 -17.23 13.75
C LEU A 244 -16.42 -18.65 13.21
N SER A 245 -15.51 -19.44 13.79
CA SER A 245 -15.35 -20.86 13.43
C SER A 245 -16.55 -21.73 13.84
N ARG A 246 -17.54 -21.17 14.57
CA ARG A 246 -18.74 -21.87 15.03
C ARG A 246 -19.98 -21.49 14.23
N LEU A 247 -20.68 -22.50 13.73
CA LEU A 247 -21.96 -22.33 13.05
C LEU A 247 -23.05 -21.98 14.10
N PRO A 248 -23.86 -20.92 13.93
CA PRO A 248 -24.86 -20.46 14.92
C PRO A 248 -25.98 -21.44 15.32
N THR A 249 -25.98 -22.70 14.86
CA THR A 249 -27.15 -23.59 14.93
C THR A 249 -26.98 -24.80 15.87
N TYR A 250 -25.92 -24.87 16.68
CA TYR A 250 -25.73 -25.97 17.65
C TYR A 250 -25.47 -25.40 19.05
N GLU A 251 -26.53 -24.88 19.66
CA GLU A 251 -26.58 -24.68 21.10
C GLU A 251 -27.14 -25.97 21.69
N ASP A 252 -26.32 -26.71 22.43
CA ASP A 252 -26.72 -27.94 23.12
C ASP A 252 -27.05 -27.59 24.59
N ASP A 253 -28.28 -27.85 24.99
CA ASP A 253 -28.84 -27.53 26.29
C ASP A 253 -28.17 -28.31 27.45
N GLN A 254 -27.40 -29.37 27.13
CA GLN A 254 -26.67 -30.20 28.10
C GLN A 254 -25.24 -29.73 28.39
N GLU A 255 -24.78 -28.64 27.79
CA GLU A 255 -23.41 -28.14 28.04
C GLU A 255 -23.25 -27.56 29.45
N ASP A 256 -22.35 -28.16 30.22
CA ASP A 256 -22.00 -27.70 31.57
C ASP A 256 -21.07 -26.48 31.52
N ALA A 257 -20.80 -25.86 32.68
CA ALA A 257 -19.91 -24.70 32.77
C ALA A 257 -18.47 -25.02 32.30
N ASP A 258 -18.03 -26.27 32.51
CA ASP A 258 -16.72 -26.75 32.07
C ASP A 258 -16.70 -27.00 30.56
N ASP A 259 -17.78 -27.54 29.98
CA ASP A 259 -17.93 -27.67 28.52
C ASP A 259 -17.96 -26.28 27.88
N LYS A 260 -18.68 -25.33 28.48
CA LYS A 260 -18.71 -23.94 28.03
C LYS A 260 -17.34 -23.28 28.12
N ARG A 261 -16.51 -23.61 29.12
CA ARG A 261 -15.13 -23.11 29.24
C ARG A 261 -14.21 -23.75 28.20
N ALA A 262 -14.28 -25.07 28.01
CA ALA A 262 -13.48 -25.81 27.03
C ALA A 262 -13.86 -25.45 25.58
N LEU A 263 -15.14 -25.19 25.35
CA LEU A 263 -15.69 -24.72 24.08
C LEU A 263 -15.66 -23.19 23.97
N GLY A 264 -15.02 -22.43 24.88
CA GLY A 264 -14.96 -20.97 24.80
C GLY A 264 -16.31 -20.25 24.67
N LYS A 265 -17.42 -20.88 25.10
CA LYS A 265 -18.78 -20.31 25.25
C LYS A 265 -18.95 -19.52 26.55
N GLY A 266 -17.98 -19.60 27.47
CA GLY A 266 -17.96 -18.73 28.64
C GLY A 266 -17.84 -17.28 28.20
N HIS A 267 -18.77 -16.41 28.63
CA HIS A 267 -18.63 -14.97 28.54
C HIS A 267 -17.26 -14.62 29.13
N THR A 268 -16.29 -14.32 28.27
CA THR A 268 -15.06 -13.68 28.66
C THR A 268 -15.47 -12.31 29.14
N VAL A 269 -15.76 -12.20 30.44
CA VAL A 269 -15.77 -10.92 31.12
C VAL A 269 -14.36 -10.43 30.92
N TYR A 270 -14.20 -9.61 29.89
CA TYR A 270 -13.03 -8.78 29.71
C TYR A 270 -12.93 -8.05 31.04
N ALA A 271 -12.05 -8.53 31.92
CA ALA A 271 -11.51 -7.72 32.98
C ALA A 271 -10.80 -6.61 32.23
N THR A 272 -11.60 -5.60 31.95
CA THR A 272 -11.29 -4.38 31.26
C THR A 272 -10.03 -3.89 31.95
N ALA A 273 -8.94 -3.80 31.20
CA ALA A 273 -7.96 -2.78 31.50
C ALA A 273 -8.71 -1.46 31.27
N GLU A 274 -9.56 -1.04 32.22
CA GLU A 274 -10.29 0.22 32.20
C GLU A 274 -9.31 1.36 31.94
N ASP A 275 -8.09 1.21 32.46
CA ASP A 275 -6.93 2.06 32.23
C ASP A 275 -6.56 2.29 30.75
N LEU A 276 -6.77 1.32 29.84
CA LEU A 276 -6.46 1.50 28.40
C LEU A 276 -7.49 2.36 27.69
N ASP A 277 -8.74 2.30 28.16
CA ASP A 277 -9.88 3.01 27.56
C ASP A 277 -10.01 4.43 28.16
N GLU A 278 -9.25 4.75 29.21
CA GLU A 278 -9.18 6.09 29.80
C GLU A 278 -8.31 7.05 28.96
N GLU A 279 -8.87 8.23 28.67
CA GLU A 279 -8.16 9.31 27.96
C GLU A 279 -7.05 9.91 28.82
N ASP A 280 -5.79 9.70 28.39
CA ASP A 280 -4.60 10.23 29.05
C ASP A 280 -4.15 11.56 28.42
N LYS A 281 -4.74 12.66 28.91
CA LYS A 281 -4.48 14.02 28.42
C LYS A 281 -3.00 14.42 28.48
N GLU A 282 -2.26 13.91 29.46
CA GLU A 282 -0.81 14.19 29.58
C GLU A 282 -0.02 13.49 28.47
N LEU A 283 -0.44 12.27 28.09
CA LEU A 283 0.17 11.53 27.00
C LEU A 283 -0.11 12.22 25.67
N ASP A 284 -1.34 12.71 25.49
CA ASP A 284 -1.76 13.40 24.27
C ASP A 284 -0.97 14.69 24.09
N GLN A 285 -0.88 15.51 25.14
CA GLN A 285 -0.03 16.72 25.14
C GLN A 285 1.43 16.39 24.83
N PHE A 286 1.96 15.29 25.37
CA PHE A 286 3.33 14.86 25.08
C PHE A 286 3.52 14.40 23.63
N ASN A 287 2.50 13.77 23.04
CA ASN A 287 2.54 13.31 21.65
C ASN A 287 2.36 14.45 20.64
N GLU A 288 1.71 15.55 21.02
CA GLU A 288 1.56 16.76 20.21
C GLU A 288 2.87 17.56 20.07
N LEU A 289 3.85 17.35 20.96
CA LEU A 289 5.15 17.99 20.88
C LEU A 289 5.95 17.51 19.66
N GLU A 290 6.85 18.35 19.17
CA GLU A 290 7.77 17.99 18.09
C GLU A 290 8.66 16.80 18.51
N ILE A 291 8.98 15.92 17.55
CA ILE A 291 9.77 14.70 17.82
C ILE A 291 11.12 15.05 18.49
N GLY A 292 11.72 16.17 18.13
CA GLY A 292 12.95 16.66 18.75
C GLY A 292 12.79 17.00 20.24
N GLU A 293 11.67 17.61 20.65
CA GLU A 293 11.38 17.92 22.06
C GLU A 293 11.05 16.65 22.85
N ARG A 294 10.30 15.73 22.24
CA ARG A 294 10.03 14.41 22.81
C ARG A 294 11.33 13.65 23.05
N LEU A 295 12.28 13.66 22.11
CA LEU A 295 13.61 13.07 22.30
C LEU A 295 14.36 13.73 23.46
N LYS A 296 14.41 15.06 23.53
CA LYS A 296 15.08 15.78 24.62
C LYS A 296 14.54 15.38 25.99
N SER A 297 13.22 15.30 26.15
CA SER A 297 12.59 14.89 27.42
C SER A 297 13.01 13.47 27.86
N VAL A 298 13.17 12.53 26.92
CA VAL A 298 13.63 11.17 27.21
C VAL A 298 15.09 11.17 27.64
N LEU A 299 15.92 12.00 26.99
CA LEU A 299 17.33 12.13 27.32
C LEU A 299 17.54 12.77 28.69
N GLU A 300 16.76 13.81 29.03
CA GLU A 300 16.75 14.43 30.36
C GLU A 300 16.34 13.40 31.42
N TYR A 301 15.29 12.64 31.17
CA TYR A 301 14.85 11.54 32.04
C TYR A 301 15.96 10.51 32.30
N LEU A 302 16.67 10.07 31.26
CA LEU A 302 17.77 9.12 31.37
C LEU A 302 18.94 9.68 32.18
N ARG A 303 19.21 10.99 32.10
CA ARG A 303 20.28 11.64 32.87
C ARG A 303 19.90 11.82 34.33
N GLU A 304 18.71 12.35 34.60
CA GLU A 304 18.27 12.65 35.97
C GLU A 304 18.08 11.38 36.80
N LYS A 305 17.47 10.33 36.23
CA LYS A 305 17.10 9.13 36.99
C LYS A 305 18.14 8.01 36.96
N HIS A 306 18.88 7.91 35.86
CA HIS A 306 19.82 6.81 35.61
C HIS A 306 21.24 7.28 35.39
N GLN A 307 21.51 8.59 35.40
CA GLN A 307 22.83 9.17 35.13
C GLN A 307 23.44 8.62 33.84
N TYR A 308 22.58 8.35 32.84
CA TYR A 308 22.96 7.65 31.63
C TYR A 308 22.96 8.61 30.44
N CYS A 309 24.06 8.62 29.67
CA CYS A 309 24.10 9.34 28.41
C CYS A 309 23.80 8.40 27.25
N PHE A 310 22.74 8.69 26.50
CA PHE A 310 22.36 7.94 25.29
C PHE A 310 23.44 7.96 24.19
N TRP A 311 24.13 9.09 24.02
CA TRP A 311 25.13 9.28 22.98
C TRP A 311 26.46 8.60 23.33
N CYS A 312 26.95 8.78 24.55
CA CYS A 312 28.15 8.07 25.04
C CYS A 312 27.90 6.58 25.29
N LYS A 313 26.64 6.18 25.49
CA LYS A 313 26.18 4.82 25.83
C LYS A 313 26.79 4.28 27.13
N MET A 314 27.00 5.15 28.11
CA MET A 314 27.56 4.80 29.41
C MET A 314 26.76 5.45 30.54
N ALA A 315 26.69 4.74 31.66
CA ALA A 315 26.17 5.26 32.92
C ALA A 315 27.32 5.93 33.69
N TYR A 316 27.06 7.11 34.24
CA TYR A 316 27.99 7.89 35.03
C TYR A 316 27.67 7.70 36.52
N PRO A 317 28.68 7.73 37.40
CA PRO A 317 28.46 7.63 38.84
C PRO A 317 27.92 8.94 39.45
N ASP A 318 28.23 10.08 38.83
CA ASP A 318 27.93 11.41 39.36
C ASP A 318 26.70 12.04 38.67
N ALA A 319 25.91 12.78 39.45
CA ALA A 319 24.70 13.46 38.97
C ALA A 319 25.00 14.56 37.93
N GLU A 320 26.18 15.17 38.00
CA GLU A 320 26.62 16.20 37.05
C GLU A 320 27.23 15.60 35.78
N MET A 321 27.39 14.26 35.73
CA MET A 321 28.00 13.52 34.62
C MET A 321 29.30 14.16 34.11
N GLU A 322 30.27 14.36 35.01
CA GLU A 322 31.57 14.95 34.69
C GLU A 322 32.22 14.19 33.51
N GLY A 323 32.45 14.91 32.40
CA GLY A 323 33.03 14.35 31.17
C GLY A 323 32.04 14.04 30.04
N CYS A 324 30.73 14.30 30.21
CA CYS A 324 29.77 14.24 29.11
C CYS A 324 29.69 15.59 28.36
N PRO A 325 29.90 15.65 27.03
CA PRO A 325 29.91 16.89 26.23
C PRO A 325 28.61 17.72 26.22
N GLY A 326 27.48 17.12 26.57
CA GLY A 326 26.18 17.81 26.68
C GLY A 326 25.03 16.89 26.32
N LEU A 327 23.82 17.41 26.02
CA LEU A 327 22.59 16.61 25.87
C LEU A 327 22.26 16.22 24.42
N THR A 328 22.71 17.03 23.46
CA THR A 328 22.41 16.89 22.03
C THR A 328 23.40 15.98 21.31
N GLU A 329 22.98 15.44 20.16
CA GLU A 329 23.84 14.65 19.26
C GLU A 329 25.07 15.46 18.84
N GLU A 330 24.87 16.71 18.43
CA GLU A 330 25.90 17.63 17.94
C GLU A 330 27.06 17.86 18.92
N ASN A 331 26.82 17.71 20.22
CA ASN A 331 27.88 17.88 21.22
C ASN A 331 28.85 16.69 21.26
N HIS A 332 28.48 15.55 20.66
CA HIS A 332 29.22 14.30 20.70
C HIS A 332 29.78 13.87 19.34
N ASP A 333 29.61 14.71 18.30
CA ASP A 333 30.17 14.49 16.96
C ASP A 333 31.69 14.75 16.87
#